data_AF-A0A8J6B1X3-F1
#
_entry.id   AF-A0A8J6B1X3-F1
#
_cell.length_a   1.000
_cell.length_b   1.000
_cell.length_c   1.000
_cell.angle_alpha   90.00
_cell.angle_beta   90.00
_cell.angle_gamma   90.00
#
_symmetry.space_group_name_H-M   'P 1'
#
loop_
_entity.id
_entity.type
_entity.pdbx_description
1 polymer ?
#
loop_
_entity_poly.entity_id
_entity_poly.type
_entity_poly.pdbx_seq_one_letter_code
_entity_poly.pdbx_strand_id
1 'polypeptide(L)'
;IKKLVYVYLVRYAEEQQDLALLSISTFQRALKDPNQLIRASALRVLSSIRVPIIVPIMMLAIKDASADLSPYVRKNAAHAIQKLYSLDPEQKEMLIEVIEKLLKDKSTLVAGSVVMAFEEVCPDRIDLIHKNYRKL
;
A
#
# COMPACT_ATOMS: atom_id res chain seq x y z
N ILE A 1 -13.29 -10.13 13.20
CA ILE A 1 -11.83 -10.22 12.90
C ILE A 1 -11.14 -8.85 12.89
N LYS A 2 -11.51 -7.87 12.04
CA LYS A 2 -10.89 -6.52 12.02
C LYS A 2 -10.84 -5.77 13.36
N LYS A 3 -11.95 -5.79 14.12
CA LYS A 3 -12.06 -5.13 15.44
C LYS A 3 -11.20 -5.81 16.51
N LEU A 4 -11.01 -7.13 16.41
CA LEU A 4 -10.17 -7.93 17.31
C LEU A 4 -8.68 -7.62 17.07
N VAL A 5 -8.23 -7.59 15.82
CA VAL A 5 -6.84 -7.23 15.49
C VAL A 5 -6.51 -5.80 15.93
N TYR A 6 -7.45 -4.87 15.77
CA TYR A 6 -7.30 -3.48 16.22
C TYR A 6 -7.24 -3.35 17.75
N VAL A 7 -8.22 -3.88 18.48
CA VAL A 7 -8.24 -3.86 19.95
C VAL A 7 -7.03 -4.58 20.52
N TYR A 8 -6.59 -5.66 19.88
CA TYR A 8 -5.40 -6.42 20.27
C TYR A 8 -4.11 -5.61 20.07
N LEU A 9 -3.87 -5.05 18.89
CA LEU A 9 -2.64 -4.28 18.63
C LEU A 9 -2.56 -3.02 19.51
N VAL A 10 -3.69 -2.34 19.78
CA VAL A 10 -3.70 -1.14 20.65
C VAL A 10 -3.48 -1.50 22.12
N ARG A 11 -3.99 -2.64 22.62
CA ARG A 11 -3.76 -3.06 24.01
C ARG A 11 -2.42 -3.76 24.25
N TYR A 12 -1.89 -4.48 23.25
CA TYR A 12 -0.72 -5.36 23.45
C TYR A 12 0.57 -4.86 22.79
N ALA A 13 0.57 -3.70 22.12
CA ALA A 13 1.81 -3.11 21.58
C ALA A 13 2.85 -2.77 22.67
N GLU A 14 2.40 -2.52 23.90
CA GLU A 14 3.29 -2.24 25.05
C GLU A 14 3.66 -3.50 25.86
N GLU A 15 2.80 -4.54 25.89
CA GLU A 15 2.99 -5.74 26.73
C GLU A 15 3.48 -7.00 25.98
N GLN A 16 3.30 -7.11 24.65
CA GLN A 16 3.68 -8.30 23.86
C GLN A 16 4.20 -7.96 22.45
N GLN A 17 5.43 -7.43 22.37
CA GLN A 17 6.14 -7.16 21.11
C GLN A 17 6.25 -8.41 20.19
N ASP A 18 6.38 -9.60 20.77
CA ASP A 18 6.60 -10.84 20.01
C ASP A 18 5.43 -11.22 19.09
N LEU A 19 4.18 -10.94 19.50
CA LEU A 19 2.99 -11.27 18.70
C LEU A 19 2.73 -10.26 17.57
N ALA A 20 3.12 -9.00 17.76
CA ALA A 20 3.14 -8.01 16.68
C ALA A 20 4.19 -8.42 15.62
N LEU A 21 5.39 -8.82 16.06
CA LEU A 21 6.45 -9.34 15.19
C LEU A 21 6.04 -10.63 14.43
N LEU A 22 5.33 -11.55 15.10
CA LEU A 22 4.81 -12.77 14.47
C LEU A 22 3.74 -12.48 13.41
N SER A 23 2.92 -11.46 13.65
CA SER A 23 1.91 -11.01 12.69
C SER A 23 2.55 -10.36 11.47
N ILE A 24 3.60 -9.54 11.68
CA ILE A 24 4.37 -8.92 10.61
C ILE A 24 5.07 -9.96 9.72
N SER A 25 5.76 -10.94 10.32
CA SER A 25 6.46 -11.99 9.56
C SER A 25 5.49 -12.87 8.75
N THR A 26 4.29 -13.11 9.28
CA THR A 26 3.22 -13.80 8.56
C THR A 26 2.77 -13.02 7.32
N PHE A 27 2.58 -11.70 7.42
CA PHE A 27 2.24 -10.87 6.27
C PHE A 27 3.39 -10.80 5.26
N GLN A 28 4.63 -10.66 5.71
CA GLN A 28 5.80 -10.65 4.82
C GLN A 28 5.91 -11.95 4.00
N ARG A 29 5.61 -13.11 4.61
CA ARG A 29 5.55 -14.37 3.87
C ARG A 29 4.40 -14.40 2.86
N ALA A 30 3.21 -13.96 3.27
CA ALA A 30 2.04 -13.94 2.41
C ALA A 30 2.18 -12.95 1.22
N LEU A 31 2.93 -11.86 1.38
CA LEU A 31 3.28 -10.93 0.30
C LEU A 31 4.22 -11.54 -0.75
N LYS A 32 4.88 -12.66 -0.44
CA LYS A 32 5.77 -13.38 -1.37
C LYS A 32 5.16 -14.68 -1.89
N ASP A 33 3.89 -14.92 -1.60
CA ASP A 33 3.19 -16.13 -2.02
C ASP A 33 3.13 -16.22 -3.57
N PRO A 34 3.29 -17.40 -4.19
CA PRO A 34 3.18 -17.54 -5.64
C PRO A 34 1.81 -17.11 -6.19
N ASN A 35 0.75 -17.22 -5.39
CA ASN A 35 -0.60 -16.83 -5.76
C ASN A 35 -0.84 -15.32 -5.57
N GLN A 36 -1.12 -14.64 -6.69
CA GLN A 36 -1.44 -13.20 -6.72
C GLN A 36 -2.60 -12.79 -5.80
N LEU A 37 -3.60 -13.65 -5.59
CA LEU A 37 -4.75 -13.36 -4.74
C LEU A 37 -4.36 -13.32 -3.27
N ILE A 38 -3.43 -14.19 -2.87
CA ILE A 38 -2.89 -14.22 -1.50
C ILE A 38 -2.04 -12.98 -1.26
N ARG A 39 -1.13 -12.64 -2.19
CA ARG A 39 -0.32 -11.40 -2.09
C ARG A 39 -1.18 -10.14 -1.99
N ALA A 40 -2.18 -9.99 -2.87
CA ALA A 40 -3.10 -8.86 -2.84
C ALA A 40 -3.93 -8.82 -1.55
N SER A 41 -4.40 -9.97 -1.06
CA SER A 41 -5.16 -10.04 0.19
C SER A 41 -4.29 -9.67 1.40
N ALA A 42 -3.05 -10.14 1.44
CA ALA A 42 -2.08 -9.79 2.48
C ALA A 42 -1.86 -8.28 2.52
N LEU A 43 -1.63 -7.64 1.36
CA LEU A 43 -1.46 -6.19 1.28
C LEU A 43 -2.71 -5.41 1.73
N ARG A 44 -3.92 -5.90 1.39
CA ARG A 44 -5.17 -5.29 1.84
C ARG A 44 -5.34 -5.36 3.35
N VAL A 45 -4.96 -6.48 3.97
CA VAL A 45 -5.05 -6.65 5.43
C VAL A 45 -3.99 -5.79 6.11
N LEU A 46 -2.73 -5.87 5.68
CA LEU A 46 -1.62 -5.06 6.20
C LEU A 46 -1.96 -3.56 6.16
N SER A 47 -2.45 -3.07 5.01
CA SER A 47 -2.83 -1.65 4.85
C SER A 47 -4.07 -1.23 5.63
N SER A 48 -4.81 -2.16 6.23
CA SER A 48 -5.95 -1.84 7.09
C SER A 48 -5.57 -1.68 8.56
N ILE A 49 -4.31 -1.97 8.92
CA ILE A 49 -3.77 -1.74 10.27
C ILE A 49 -3.50 -0.24 10.42
N ARG A 50 -3.98 0.36 11.52
CA ARG A 50 -3.91 1.80 11.78
C ARG A 50 -3.01 2.12 12.99
N VAL A 51 -1.88 1.42 13.09
CA VAL A 51 -0.90 1.61 14.18
C VAL A 51 0.40 2.13 13.56
N PRO A 52 1.00 3.24 14.06
CA PRO A 52 2.16 3.87 13.44
C PRO A 52 3.35 2.94 13.19
N ILE A 53 3.59 1.96 14.07
CA ILE A 53 4.69 1.00 13.94
C ILE A 53 4.69 0.21 12.61
N ILE A 54 3.54 0.10 11.94
CA ILE A 54 3.41 -0.61 10.66
C ILE A 54 3.90 0.21 9.46
N VAL A 55 4.07 1.52 9.61
CA VAL A 55 4.33 2.44 8.49
C VAL A 55 5.55 2.02 7.66
N PRO A 56 6.74 1.75 8.23
CA PRO A 56 7.91 1.35 7.44
C PRO A 56 7.69 0.03 6.68
N ILE A 57 7.00 -0.92 7.32
CA ILE A 57 6.70 -2.24 6.74
C ILE A 57 5.69 -2.12 5.60
N MET A 58 4.65 -1.30 5.79
CA MET A 58 3.65 -1.04 4.77
C MET A 58 4.24 -0.28 3.58
N MET A 59 5.12 0.70 3.83
CA MET A 59 5.81 1.42 2.75
C MET A 59 6.64 0.48 1.88
N LEU A 60 7.41 -0.43 2.50
CA LEU A 60 8.16 -1.46 1.78
C LEU A 60 7.24 -2.39 0.99
N ALA A 61 6.16 -2.88 1.62
CA ALA A 61 5.18 -3.74 0.95
C ALA A 61 4.50 -3.06 -0.24
N ILE A 62 4.21 -1.75 -0.15
CA ILE A 62 3.67 -0.96 -1.26
C ILE A 62 4.69 -0.85 -2.39
N LYS A 63 5.96 -0.56 -2.07
CA LYS A 63 7.04 -0.49 -3.07
C LYS A 63 7.20 -1.81 -3.82
N ASP A 64 7.24 -2.93 -3.11
CA ASP A 64 7.35 -4.27 -3.71
C ASP A 64 6.11 -4.61 -4.54
N ALA A 65 4.91 -4.41 -3.99
CA ALA A 65 3.65 -4.71 -4.68
C ALA A 65 3.43 -3.83 -5.92
N SER A 66 3.97 -2.61 -5.95
CA SER A 66 3.93 -1.75 -7.15
C SER A 66 4.76 -2.31 -8.31
N ALA A 67 5.70 -3.21 -8.03
CA ALA A 67 6.53 -3.90 -9.01
C ALA A 67 6.01 -5.30 -9.38
N ASP A 68 4.89 -5.74 -8.80
CA ASP A 68 4.38 -7.10 -8.96
C ASP A 68 4.03 -7.39 -10.43
N LEU A 69 4.25 -8.63 -10.87
CA LEU A 69 3.90 -9.07 -12.23
C LEU A 69 2.39 -8.97 -12.50
N SER A 70 1.57 -9.19 -11.47
CA SER A 70 0.11 -9.12 -11.57
C SER A 70 -0.39 -7.68 -11.50
N PRO A 71 -1.16 -7.22 -12.51
CA PRO A 71 -1.87 -5.94 -12.41
C PRO A 71 -2.84 -5.88 -11.23
N TYR A 72 -3.38 -7.03 -10.80
CA TYR A 72 -4.28 -7.09 -9.66
C TYR A 72 -3.56 -6.71 -8.36
N VAL A 73 -2.32 -7.16 -8.17
CA VAL A 73 -1.51 -6.80 -6.99
C VAL A 73 -1.10 -5.32 -7.08
N ARG A 74 -0.66 -4.84 -8.25
CA ARG A 74 -0.31 -3.42 -8.45
C ARG A 74 -1.48 -2.46 -8.20
N LYS A 75 -2.69 -2.84 -8.64
CA LYS A 75 -3.93 -2.11 -8.30
C LYS A 75 -4.14 -2.01 -6.78
N ASN A 76 -3.86 -3.09 -6.04
CA ASN A 76 -3.97 -3.10 -4.58
C ASN A 76 -2.87 -2.25 -3.91
N ALA A 77 -1.68 -2.15 -4.52
CA ALA A 77 -0.64 -1.22 -4.07
C ALA A 77 -1.13 0.22 -4.15
N ALA A 78 -1.76 0.62 -5.26
CA ALA A 78 -2.35 1.95 -5.41
C ALA A 78 -3.42 2.26 -4.34
N HIS A 79 -4.27 1.28 -3.99
CA HIS A 79 -5.24 1.46 -2.89
C HIS A 79 -4.59 1.56 -1.52
N ALA A 80 -3.46 0.89 -1.29
CA ALA A 80 -2.74 0.95 -0.03
C ALA A 80 -2.03 2.30 0.18
N ILE A 81 -1.64 2.99 -0.89
CA ILE A 81 -1.05 4.34 -0.84
C ILE A 81 -1.96 5.32 -0.10
N GLN A 82 -3.26 5.38 -0.45
CA GLN A 82 -4.24 6.26 0.20
C GLN A 82 -4.32 5.99 1.71
N LYS A 83 -4.28 4.71 2.10
CA LYS A 83 -4.37 4.32 3.51
C LYS A 83 -3.09 4.65 4.28
N LEU A 84 -1.92 4.48 3.66
CA LEU A 84 -0.66 4.87 4.28
C LEU A 84 -0.57 6.39 4.43
N TYR A 85 -0.93 7.15 3.40
CA TYR A 85 -0.95 8.62 3.49
C TYR A 85 -1.88 9.12 4.59
N SER A 86 -3.08 8.53 4.69
CA SER A 86 -4.03 8.82 5.78
C SER A 86 -3.53 8.41 7.17
N LEU A 87 -2.62 7.43 7.28
CA LEU A 87 -2.04 7.01 8.57
C LEU A 87 -0.83 7.87 8.95
N ASP A 88 0.01 8.20 7.97
CA ASP A 88 1.22 9.00 8.14
C ASP A 88 1.48 9.85 6.88
N PRO A 89 1.07 11.14 6.91
CA PRO A 89 1.31 12.07 5.82
C PRO A 89 2.78 12.38 5.55
N GLU A 90 3.71 12.09 6.48
CA GLU A 90 5.15 12.32 6.27
C GLU A 90 5.73 11.43 5.17
N GLN A 91 5.07 10.31 4.86
CA GLN A 91 5.46 9.41 3.78
C GLN A 91 5.16 9.97 2.37
N LYS A 92 4.59 11.18 2.26
CA LYS A 92 4.11 11.78 0.99
C LYS A 92 5.10 11.66 -0.16
N GLU A 93 6.35 12.08 0.03
CA GLU A 93 7.35 12.09 -1.05
C GLU A 93 7.63 10.68 -1.58
N MET A 94 7.77 9.70 -0.69
CA MET A 94 7.96 8.29 -1.10
C MET A 94 6.72 7.70 -1.77
N LEU A 95 5.52 8.12 -1.37
CA LEU A 95 4.28 7.70 -2.01
C LEU A 95 4.15 8.30 -3.41
N ILE A 96 4.57 9.55 -3.62
CA ILE A 96 4.59 10.20 -4.93
C ILE A 96 5.48 9.41 -5.91
N GLU A 97 6.65 8.93 -5.48
CA GLU A 97 7.51 8.08 -6.33
C GLU A 97 6.79 6.82 -6.80
N VAL A 98 6.03 6.17 -5.91
CA VAL A 98 5.25 4.98 -6.25
C VAL A 98 4.08 5.32 -7.18
N ILE A 99 3.39 6.44 -6.95
CA ILE A 99 2.32 6.94 -7.82
C ILE A 99 2.88 7.20 -9.22
N GLU A 100 4.00 7.91 -9.35
CA GLU A 100 4.62 8.19 -10.65
C GLU A 100 4.94 6.90 -11.42
N LYS A 101 5.47 5.88 -10.72
CA LYS A 101 5.72 4.57 -11.30
C LYS A 101 4.43 3.91 -11.80
N LEU A 102 3.36 3.93 -10.99
CA LEU A 102 2.10 3.29 -11.33
C LEU A 102 1.28 4.07 -12.38
N LEU A 103 1.49 5.39 -12.54
CA LEU A 103 0.91 6.17 -13.65
C LEU A 103 1.46 5.71 -15.01
N LYS A 104 2.65 5.12 -15.03
CA LYS A 104 3.29 4.53 -16.22
C LYS A 104 2.86 3.07 -16.47
N ASP A 105 1.92 2.54 -15.68
CA ASP A 105 1.48 1.15 -15.83
C ASP A 105 0.77 0.92 -17.16
N LYS A 106 1.09 -0.19 -17.83
CA LYS A 106 0.50 -0.56 -19.11
C LYS A 106 -0.92 -1.12 -18.96
N SER A 107 -1.30 -1.57 -17.77
CA SER A 107 -2.60 -2.17 -17.51
C SER A 107 -3.63 -1.13 -17.09
N THR A 108 -4.74 -1.06 -17.83
CA THR A 108 -5.88 -0.20 -17.49
C THR A 108 -6.55 -0.58 -16.16
N LEU A 109 -6.35 -1.80 -15.67
CA LEU A 109 -6.85 -2.25 -14.36
C LEU A 109 -6.28 -1.44 -13.19
N VAL A 110 -5.11 -0.85 -13.38
CA VAL A 110 -4.37 -0.11 -12.33
C VAL A 110 -4.70 1.38 -12.40
N ALA A 111 -4.95 1.93 -13.60
CA ALA A 111 -5.12 3.35 -13.87
C ALA A 111 -6.11 4.04 -12.92
N GLY A 112 -7.34 3.54 -12.79
CA GLY A 112 -8.35 4.17 -11.92
C GLY A 112 -7.94 4.22 -10.45
N SER A 113 -7.28 3.17 -9.95
CA SER A 113 -6.79 3.13 -8.57
C SER A 113 -5.64 4.08 -8.32
N VAL A 114 -4.77 4.29 -9.32
CA VAL A 114 -3.65 5.22 -9.23
C VAL A 114 -4.12 6.65 -9.30
N VAL A 115 -5.09 6.97 -10.16
CA VAL A 115 -5.69 8.31 -10.23
C VAL A 115 -6.32 8.66 -8.88
N MET A 116 -7.07 7.74 -8.25
CA MET A 116 -7.58 7.98 -6.89
C MET A 116 -6.46 8.21 -5.86
N ALA A 117 -5.33 7.52 -5.97
CA ALA A 117 -4.19 7.76 -5.08
C ALA A 117 -3.51 9.10 -5.37
N PHE A 118 -3.42 9.51 -6.63
CA PHE A 118 -2.89 10.80 -7.05
C PHE A 118 -3.72 11.97 -6.51
N GLU A 119 -5.04 11.92 -6.69
CA GLU A 119 -5.96 12.97 -6.21
C GLU A 119 -5.87 13.16 -4.68
N GLU A 120 -5.65 12.07 -3.93
CA GLU A 120 -5.55 12.12 -2.47
C GLU A 120 -4.18 12.63 -1.99
N VAL A 121 -3.09 12.20 -2.63
CA VAL A 121 -1.72 12.44 -2.11
C VAL A 121 -1.07 13.68 -2.70
N CYS A 122 -1.29 13.94 -3.99
CA CYS A 122 -0.58 14.96 -4.74
C CYS A 122 -1.38 15.56 -5.90
N PRO A 123 -2.60 16.08 -5.66
CA PRO A 123 -3.45 16.63 -6.73
C PRO A 123 -2.77 17.79 -7.49
N ASP A 124 -1.89 18.54 -6.82
CA ASP A 124 -1.18 19.67 -7.41
C ASP A 124 -0.05 19.25 -8.37
N ARG A 125 0.35 17.97 -8.39
CA ARG A 125 1.46 17.43 -9.20
C ARG A 125 1.02 17.04 -10.61
N ILE A 126 0.29 17.94 -11.27
CA ILE A 126 -0.24 17.75 -12.63
C ILE A 126 0.86 17.43 -13.65
N ASP A 127 2.11 17.84 -13.38
CA ASP A 127 3.30 17.47 -14.16
C ASP A 127 3.47 15.95 -14.31
N LEU A 128 3.02 15.15 -13.33
CA LEU A 128 3.07 13.69 -13.37
C LEU A 128 2.03 13.09 -14.31
N ILE A 129 0.86 13.71 -14.43
CA ILE A 129 -0.23 13.28 -15.33
C ILE A 129 0.12 13.64 -16.77
N HIS A 130 0.57 14.88 -17.00
CA HIS A 130 0.86 15.41 -18.33
C HIS A 130 1.94 14.61 -19.06
N LYS A 131 2.94 14.07 -18.34
CA LYS A 131 3.97 13.22 -18.95
C LYS A 131 3.42 11.92 -19.54
N ASN A 132 2.36 11.37 -18.95
CA ASN A 132 1.89 10.03 -19.27
C ASN A 132 0.66 10.01 -20.20
N TYR A 133 -0.15 11.07 -20.19
CA TYR A 133 -1.47 11.06 -20.84
C TYR A 133 -1.71 12.19 -21.85
N ARG A 134 -0.67 12.94 -22.26
CA ARG A 134 -0.79 14.10 -23.18
C ARG A 134 -1.45 13.81 -24.55
N LYS A 135 -1.53 12.54 -24.96
CA LYS A 135 -2.02 12.10 -26.28
C LYS A 135 -3.33 11.31 -26.23
N LEU A 136 -3.95 11.19 -25.05
CA LEU A 136 -5.30 10.63 -24.90
C LEU A 136 -6.36 11.67 -25.24
#